data_AF-A0A956QXK1-F1
#
_entry.id   AF-A0A956QXK1-F1
#
_cell.length_a   1.000
_cell.length_b   1.000
_cell.length_c   1.000
_cell.angle_alpha   90.00
_cell.angle_beta   90.00
_cell.angle_gamma   90.00
#
_symmetry.space_group_name_H-M   'P 1'
#
loop_
_entity.id
_entity.type
_entity.pdbx_description
1 polymer ?
#
loop_
_entity_poly.entity_id
_entity_poly.type
_entity_poly.pdbx_seq_one_letter_code
_entity_poly.pdbx_strand_id
1 'polypeptide(L)'
;MGKSIPASRQRELVEIQVSTLKERLNQFYDSRRRNQTADSQDGLFEYLWDLKELALMEGRASVEVPSAWLEELDSSLPCGALRAH
;
A
#
# COMPACT_ATOMS: atom_id res chain seq x y z
N MET A 1 -7.09 -26.01 -27.46
CA MET A 1 -7.00 -25.79 -25.99
C MET A 1 -5.89 -24.78 -25.73
N GLY A 2 -6.22 -23.48 -25.78
CA GLY A 2 -5.26 -22.41 -25.45
C GLY A 2 -5.70 -21.78 -24.14
N LYS A 3 -5.06 -22.14 -23.02
CA LYS A 3 -5.26 -21.44 -21.75
C LYS A 3 -4.45 -20.15 -21.82
N SER A 4 -5.08 -19.07 -22.26
CA SER A 4 -4.51 -17.73 -22.16
C SER A 4 -4.42 -17.35 -20.67
N ILE A 5 -3.22 -16.94 -20.30
CA ILE A 5 -2.77 -16.53 -18.97
C ILE A 5 -3.69 -15.42 -18.43
N PRO A 6 -4.21 -15.48 -17.18
CA PRO A 6 -5.11 -14.46 -16.68
C PRO A 6 -4.35 -13.16 -16.38
N ALA A 7 -4.48 -12.18 -17.27
CA ALA A 7 -4.00 -10.80 -17.08
C ALA A 7 -4.80 -10.00 -16.02
N SER A 8 -5.65 -10.66 -15.23
CA SER A 8 -6.64 -10.01 -14.35
C SER A 8 -6.19 -9.81 -12.90
N ARG A 9 -5.01 -10.29 -12.49
CA ARG A 9 -4.61 -10.21 -11.07
C ARG A 9 -3.88 -8.92 -10.68
N GLN A 10 -3.57 -8.04 -11.64
CA GLN A 10 -2.84 -6.79 -11.40
C GLN A 10 -3.76 -5.54 -11.34
N ARG A 11 -5.09 -5.71 -11.35
CA ARG A 11 -6.04 -4.59 -11.51
C ARG A 11 -7.30 -4.68 -10.63
N GLU A 12 -7.24 -5.44 -9.54
CA GLU A 12 -8.33 -5.36 -8.56
C GLU A 12 -8.15 -4.05 -7.78
N LEU A 13 -8.88 -3.02 -8.21
CA LEU A 13 -8.98 -1.77 -7.46
C LEU A 13 -9.77 -2.09 -6.18
N VAL A 14 -9.14 -1.86 -5.04
CA VAL A 14 -9.77 -2.03 -3.74
C VAL A 14 -9.96 -0.67 -3.10
N GLU A 15 -11.17 -0.45 -2.61
CA GLU A 15 -11.45 0.71 -1.78
C GLU A 15 -10.85 0.47 -0.39
N ILE A 16 -9.95 1.35 0.03
CA ILE A 16 -9.38 1.37 1.37
C ILE A 16 -9.68 2.70 2.04
N GLN A 17 -10.01 2.65 3.33
CA GLN A 17 -10.15 3.86 4.14
C GLN A 17 -8.82 4.61 4.19
N VAL A 18 -8.88 5.93 4.03
CA VAL A 18 -7.71 6.82 4.13
C VAL A 18 -7.02 6.66 5.48
N SER A 19 -7.79 6.43 6.54
CA SER A 19 -7.28 6.11 7.89
C SER A 19 -6.42 4.83 7.88
N THR A 20 -6.90 3.75 7.24
CA THR A 20 -6.17 2.48 7.15
C THR A 20 -4.94 2.60 6.25
N LEU A 21 -5.05 3.32 5.12
CA LEU A 21 -3.91 3.58 4.25
C LEU A 21 -2.83 4.37 5.01
N LYS A 22 -3.23 5.39 5.78
CA LYS A 22 -2.34 6.17 6.64
C LYS A 22 -1.64 5.29 7.67
N GLU A 23 -2.36 4.39 8.34
CA GLU A 23 -1.77 3.47 9.33
C GLU A 23 -0.70 2.58 8.69
N ARG A 24 -1.00 1.99 7.52
CA ARG A 24 -0.06 1.15 6.77
C ARG A 24 1.17 1.94 6.31
N LEU A 25 0.97 3.14 5.76
CA LEU A 25 2.06 4.03 5.37
C LEU A 25 2.94 4.42 6.57
N ASN A 26 2.33 4.73 7.72
CA ASN A 26 3.07 5.03 8.95
C ASN A 26 3.88 3.82 9.45
N GLN A 27 3.31 2.62 9.40
CA GLN A 27 4.03 1.39 9.77
C GLN A 27 5.20 1.10 8.84
N PHE A 28 5.01 1.32 7.54
CA PHE A 28 6.07 1.19 6.55
C PHE A 28 7.18 2.22 6.81
N TYR A 29 6.81 3.47 7.06
CA TYR A 29 7.75 4.53 7.39
C TYR A 29 8.52 4.26 8.69
N ASP A 30 7.86 3.77 9.75
CA ASP A 30 8.54 3.41 11.01
C ASP A 30 9.48 2.21 10.81
N SER A 31 9.05 1.21 10.04
CA SER A 31 9.87 0.04 9.70
C SER A 31 11.09 0.43 8.88
N ARG A 32 10.92 1.32 7.89
CA ARG A 32 12.00 1.90 7.08
C ARG A 32 12.96 2.74 7.92
N ARG A 33 12.45 3.54 8.85
CA ARG A 33 13.27 4.34 9.76
C ARG A 33 14.16 3.46 10.65
N ARG A 34 13.68 2.27 11.04
CA ARG A 34 14.45 1.30 11.82
C ARG A 34 15.38 0.44 10.96
N ASN A 35 15.04 0.21 9.71
CA ASN A 35 15.76 -0.67 8.79
C ASN A 35 16.35 0.14 7.63
N GLN A 36 17.58 0.63 7.80
CA GLN A 36 18.31 1.53 6.88
C GLN A 36 18.56 0.99 5.45
N THR A 37 18.04 -0.19 5.08
CA THR A 37 18.28 -0.84 3.79
C THR A 37 17.11 -0.77 2.80
N ALA A 38 15.98 -0.18 3.17
CA ALA A 38 14.85 -0.01 2.25
C ALA A 38 15.02 1.26 1.38
N ASP A 39 15.87 1.15 0.36
CA ASP A 39 16.23 2.25 -0.57
C ASP A 39 15.44 2.17 -1.91
N SER A 40 14.73 1.06 -2.17
CA SER A 40 14.19 0.77 -3.52
C SER A 40 12.67 0.88 -3.69
N GLN A 41 11.92 1.32 -2.66
CA GLN A 41 10.45 1.43 -2.72
C GLN A 41 9.91 2.87 -2.53
N ASP A 42 10.76 3.90 -2.63
CA ASP A 42 10.35 5.31 -2.46
C ASP A 42 9.18 5.70 -3.35
N GLY A 43 9.21 5.35 -4.64
CA GLY A 43 8.19 5.83 -5.58
C GLY A 43 6.76 5.36 -5.28
N LEU A 44 6.58 4.12 -4.80
CA LEU A 44 5.24 3.62 -4.45
C LEU A 44 4.73 4.25 -3.15
N PHE A 45 5.61 4.39 -2.16
CA PHE A 45 5.28 5.03 -0.90
C PHE A 45 4.90 6.50 -1.11
N GLU A 46 5.72 7.25 -1.84
CA GLU A 46 5.46 8.67 -2.16
C GLU A 46 4.14 8.84 -2.92
N TYR A 47 3.87 7.96 -3.90
CA TYR A 47 2.62 8.00 -4.65
C TYR A 47 1.40 7.74 -3.76
N LEU A 48 1.44 6.71 -2.90
CA LEU A 48 0.34 6.40 -1.99
C LEU A 48 0.17 7.47 -0.90
N TRP A 49 1.27 8.11 -0.49
CA TRP A 49 1.23 9.25 0.42
C TRP A 49 0.56 10.47 -0.22
N ASP A 50 0.92 10.81 -1.45
CA ASP A 50 0.29 11.90 -2.21
C ASP A 50 -1.20 11.61 -2.44
N LEU A 51 -1.54 10.36 -2.80
CA LEU A 51 -2.92 9.93 -3.01
C LEU A 51 -3.76 10.03 -1.72
N LYS A 52 -3.17 9.72 -0.57
CA LYS A 52 -3.78 9.94 0.75
C LYS A 52 -3.99 11.43 1.04
N GLU A 53 -3.00 12.26 0.78
CA GLU A 53 -3.09 13.72 0.97
C GLU A 53 -4.17 14.33 0.05
N LEU A 54 -4.21 13.91 -1.21
CA LEU A 54 -5.21 14.32 -2.18
C LEU A 54 -6.63 13.97 -1.71
N ALA A 55 -6.82 12.74 -1.20
CA ALA A 55 -8.10 12.30 -0.67
C ALA A 55 -8.52 13.08 0.59
N LEU A 56 -7.58 13.42 1.46
CA LEU A 56 -7.83 14.29 2.61
C LEU A 56 -8.23 15.70 2.18
N MET A 57 -7.55 16.27 1.18
CA MET A 57 -7.86 17.59 0.64
C MET A 57 -9.24 17.63 -0.02
N GLU A 58 -9.63 16.54 -0.69
CA GLU A 58 -10.95 16.41 -1.30
C GLU A 58 -12.05 16.04 -0.29
N GLY A 59 -11.69 15.74 0.96
CA GLY A 59 -12.63 15.34 2.01
C GLY A 59 -13.17 13.91 1.85
N ARG A 60 -12.48 13.06 1.07
CA ARG A 60 -12.82 11.64 0.93
C ARG A 60 -12.31 10.84 2.12
N ALA A 61 -13.17 9.97 2.65
CA ALA A 61 -12.81 9.03 3.71
C ALA A 61 -12.14 7.76 3.17
N SER A 62 -12.28 7.48 1.88
CA SER A 62 -11.76 6.28 1.21
C SER A 62 -11.09 6.62 -0.12
N VAL A 63 -10.16 5.75 -0.53
CA VAL A 63 -9.45 5.83 -1.81
C VAL A 63 -9.41 4.47 -2.49
N GLU A 64 -9.46 4.49 -3.82
CA GLU A 64 -9.37 3.29 -4.64
C GLU A 64 -7.92 3.12 -5.08
N VAL A 65 -7.29 2.02 -4.66
CA VAL A 65 -5.93 1.68 -5.04
C VAL A 65 -5.87 0.22 -5.52
N PRO A 66 -5.01 -0.12 -6.48
CA PRO A 66 -4.76 -1.52 -6.83
C PRO A 66 -4.34 -2.35 -5.61
N SER A 67 -4.96 -3.51 -5.42
CA SER A 67 -4.60 -4.45 -4.35
C SER A 67 -3.12 -4.81 -4.36
N ALA A 68 -2.53 -4.95 -5.55
CA ALA A 68 -1.11 -5.20 -5.73
C ALA A 68 -0.21 -4.15 -5.04
N TRP A 69 -0.63 -2.88 -4.97
CA TRP A 69 0.15 -1.84 -4.29
C TRP A 69 0.10 -1.98 -2.77
N LEU A 70 -1.04 -2.42 -2.24
CA LEU A 70 -1.17 -2.73 -0.82
C LEU A 70 -0.37 -3.98 -0.45
N GLU A 71 -0.36 -4.99 -1.32
CA GLU A 71 0.44 -6.21 -1.14
C GLU A 71 1.95 -5.92 -1.17
N GLU A 72 2.40 -5.04 -2.08
CA GLU A 72 3.81 -4.60 -2.15
C GLU A 72 4.23 -3.83 -0.88
N LEU A 73 3.34 -3.00 -0.34
CA LEU A 73 3.53 -2.33 0.95
C LEU A 73 3.60 -3.34 2.10
N ASP A 74 2.68 -4.30 2.15
CA ASP A 74 2.62 -5.28 3.23
C ASP A 74 3.82 -6.25 3.18
N SER A 75 4.25 -6.65 1.98
CA SER A 75 5.41 -7.53 1.77
C SER A 75 6.72 -6.92 2.25
N SER A 76 6.79 -5.59 2.32
CA SER A 76 7.96 -4.85 2.79
C SER A 76 7.93 -4.58 4.29
N LEU A 77 6.76 -4.75 4.92
CA LEU A 77 6.66 -4.79 6.37
C LEU A 77 7.27 -6.11 6.85
N PRO A 78 8.02 -6.11 7.96
CA PRO A 78 8.51 -7.37 8.52
C PRO A 78 7.31 -8.26 8.82
N CYS A 79 7.41 -9.55 8.43
CA CYS A 79 6.41 -10.63 8.54
C CYS A 79 5.91 -10.93 9.98
N GLY A 80 6.08 -10.01 10.94
CA GLY A 80 5.56 -10.03 12.30
C GLY A 80 4.62 -8.86 12.64
N ALA A 81 4.37 -7.90 11.74
CA ALA A 81 3.48 -6.76 12.03
C ALA A 81 1.99 -7.14 12.15
N LEU A 82 1.58 -8.30 11.63
CA LEU A 82 0.18 -8.76 11.60
C LEU A 82 -0.20 -9.76 12.72
N ARG A 83 0.57 -9.86 13.82
CA ARG A 83 0.27 -10.77 14.96
C ARG A 83 0.21 -10.08 16.32
N ALA A 84 -0.56 -8.99 16.43
CA ALA A 84 -0.98 -8.49 17.73
C ALA A 84 -2.46 -8.10 17.69
N HIS A 85 -3.33 -9.10 17.83
CA HIS A 85 -4.69 -8.92 18.29
C HIS A 85 -5.04 -10.01 19.30
#